data_AF-A0A8J7SQA6-F1
#
_entry.id   AF-A0A8J7SQA6-F1
#
_cell.length_a   1.000
_cell.length_b   1.000
_cell.length_c   1.000
_cell.angle_alpha   90.00
_cell.angle_beta   90.00
_cell.angle_gamma   90.00
#
_symmetry.space_group_name_H-M   'P 1'
#
loop_
_entity.id
_entity.type
_entity.pdbx_description
1 polymer ?
#
loop_
_entity_poly.entity_id
_entity_poly.type
_entity_poly.pdbx_seq_one_letter_code
_entity_poly.pdbx_strand_id
1 'polypeptide(L)'
;MKHLLLFLTLSFLAHTSFAQQSFSAKGNNAIKIDIPNSNLAVQQAKTEAIMVDIEISVNYPKAVIEQLQKVNRYKVTSKPKDGTLVFTTPNLIQGVTIGGKKLTEKIKINVTTPNGFTSKGNTIFNAKNLKTIEQSVQINVHFVYGKERAAAATQPRQSNPTAPGKSTSKRKIPTATKEVQALYGDIIIGNMPIDDFYD
;
A
#
# COMPACT_ATOMS: atom_id res chain seq x y z
N MET A 1 -3.22 -39.33 -39.42
CA MET A 1 -2.29 -38.72 -38.45
C MET A 1 -2.49 -37.21 -38.50
N LYS A 2 -3.02 -36.58 -37.46
CA LYS A 2 -3.15 -35.13 -37.35
C LYS A 2 -2.59 -34.74 -35.99
N HIS A 3 -1.37 -34.20 -35.98
CA HIS A 3 -0.74 -33.69 -34.77
C HIS A 3 -1.41 -32.37 -34.39
N LEU A 4 -2.13 -32.39 -33.28
CA LEU A 4 -2.67 -31.21 -32.63
C LEU A 4 -1.51 -30.50 -31.92
N LEU A 5 -1.05 -29.39 -32.48
CA LEU A 5 -0.01 -28.56 -31.89
C LEU A 5 -0.62 -27.79 -30.71
N LEU A 6 -0.29 -28.20 -29.48
CA LEU A 6 -0.70 -27.53 -28.26
C LEU A 6 0.18 -26.28 -28.07
N PHE A 7 -0.38 -25.09 -28.33
CA PHE A 7 0.27 -23.83 -27.98
C PHE A 7 0.19 -23.62 -26.46
N LEU A 8 1.29 -23.87 -25.76
CA LEU A 8 1.49 -23.52 -24.37
C LEU A 8 1.70 -21.99 -24.28
N THR A 9 0.63 -21.24 -24.03
CA THR A 9 0.72 -19.80 -23.75
C THR A 9 1.33 -19.60 -22.36
N LEU A 10 2.62 -19.26 -22.35
CA LEU A 10 3.37 -18.84 -21.18
C LEU A 10 2.84 -17.47 -20.71
N SER A 11 1.89 -17.49 -19.77
CA SER A 11 1.40 -16.27 -19.13
C SER A 11 2.49 -15.72 -18.22
N PHE A 12 3.18 -14.66 -18.67
CA PHE A 12 4.04 -13.86 -17.79
C PHE A 12 3.17 -13.27 -16.67
N LEU A 13 3.26 -13.84 -15.47
CA LEU A 13 2.76 -13.17 -14.26
C LEU A 13 3.66 -11.95 -14.01
N ALA A 14 3.27 -10.81 -14.58
CA ALA A 14 3.76 -9.51 -14.16
C ALA A 14 3.44 -9.38 -12.67
N HIS A 15 4.46 -9.53 -11.81
CA HIS A 15 4.35 -9.19 -10.40
C HIS A 15 4.21 -7.68 -10.36
N THR A 16 2.98 -7.17 -10.44
CA THR A 16 2.70 -5.77 -10.20
C THR A 16 3.22 -5.47 -8.80
N SER A 17 4.29 -4.67 -8.72
CA SER A 17 4.80 -4.20 -7.45
C SER A 17 3.64 -3.58 -6.69
N PHE A 18 3.52 -3.90 -5.40
CA PHE A 18 2.54 -3.27 -4.52
C PHE A 18 2.53 -1.74 -4.63
N ALA A 19 3.72 -1.17 -4.89
CA ALA A 19 3.95 0.25 -5.05
C ALA A 19 3.36 0.85 -6.33
N GLN A 20 2.98 0.06 -7.34
CA GLN A 20 2.41 0.56 -8.59
C GLN A 20 1.31 -0.37 -9.14
N GLN A 21 0.09 0.15 -9.22
CA GLN A 21 -1.10 -0.58 -9.68
C GLN A 21 -1.73 0.18 -10.85
N SER A 22 -2.30 -0.55 -11.82
CA SER A 22 -2.97 0.05 -12.98
C SER A 22 -4.38 -0.46 -13.10
N PHE A 23 -5.32 0.44 -13.37
CA PHE A 23 -6.74 0.15 -13.47
C PHE A 23 -7.32 0.79 -14.73
N SER A 24 -8.31 0.15 -15.33
CA SER A 24 -9.08 0.75 -16.42
C SER A 24 -10.25 1.53 -15.83
N ALA A 25 -10.33 2.83 -16.12
CA ALA A 25 -11.53 3.62 -15.84
C ALA A 25 -12.52 3.63 -17.02
N LYS A 26 -12.21 2.88 -18.08
CA LYS A 26 -13.02 2.81 -19.30
C LYS A 26 -14.49 2.49 -18.97
N GLY A 27 -15.40 3.29 -19.52
CA GLY A 27 -16.84 3.10 -19.36
C GLY A 27 -17.42 3.65 -18.06
N ASN A 28 -16.62 4.27 -17.19
CA ASN A 28 -17.11 4.98 -16.01
C ASN A 28 -17.18 6.48 -16.29
N ASN A 29 -18.18 7.17 -15.75
CA ASN A 29 -18.37 8.62 -15.89
C ASN A 29 -17.53 9.42 -14.89
N ALA A 30 -17.14 8.77 -13.79
CA ALA A 30 -16.43 9.38 -12.70
C ALA A 30 -15.45 8.40 -12.04
N ILE A 31 -14.48 8.96 -11.33
CA ILE A 31 -13.58 8.24 -10.43
C ILE A 31 -13.77 8.78 -9.03
N LYS A 32 -13.97 7.91 -8.04
CA LYS A 32 -14.02 8.30 -6.63
C LYS A 32 -12.84 7.68 -5.88
N ILE A 33 -12.11 8.49 -5.12
CA ILE A 33 -11.07 8.02 -4.21
C ILE A 33 -11.64 7.92 -2.80
N ASP A 34 -11.87 6.71 -2.32
CA ASP A 34 -12.51 6.43 -1.04
C ASP A 34 -11.53 5.67 -0.13
N ILE A 35 -10.49 6.39 0.29
CA ILE A 35 -9.42 5.90 1.16
C ILE A 35 -9.56 6.62 2.50
N PRO A 36 -9.66 5.89 3.63
CA PRO A 36 -9.91 6.49 4.93
C PRO A 36 -8.72 7.35 5.40
N ASN A 37 -9.00 8.36 6.23
CA ASN A 37 -7.99 9.24 6.83
C ASN A 37 -7.03 9.89 5.82
N SER A 38 -7.53 10.18 4.61
CA SER A 38 -6.73 10.74 3.52
C SER A 38 -7.04 12.22 3.29
N ASN A 39 -5.99 12.96 2.92
CA ASN A 39 -6.12 14.31 2.37
C ASN A 39 -5.89 14.25 0.87
N LEU A 40 -6.91 14.59 0.09
CA LEU A 40 -6.87 14.53 -1.37
C LEU A 40 -6.64 15.92 -1.98
N ALA A 41 -5.69 16.00 -2.90
CA ALA A 41 -5.43 17.14 -3.76
C ALA A 41 -5.51 16.71 -5.22
N VAL A 42 -6.14 17.52 -6.07
CA VAL A 42 -6.25 17.27 -7.51
C VAL A 42 -5.59 18.39 -8.29
N GLN A 43 -4.76 18.04 -9.25
CA GLN A 43 -4.11 18.97 -10.16
C GLN A 43 -4.26 18.50 -11.61
N GLN A 44 -4.36 19.45 -12.54
CA GLN A 44 -4.37 19.15 -13.97
C GLN A 44 -2.95 19.31 -14.53
N ALA A 45 -2.58 18.43 -15.45
CA ALA A 45 -1.31 18.50 -16.17
C ALA A 45 -1.47 18.06 -17.63
N LYS A 46 -0.44 18.33 -18.44
CA LYS A 46 -0.30 17.77 -19.79
C LYS A 46 0.14 16.30 -19.69
N THR A 47 -0.79 15.44 -19.29
CA THR A 47 -0.62 13.98 -19.19
C THR A 47 -1.73 13.28 -19.95
N GLU A 48 -1.48 12.04 -20.40
CA GLU A 48 -2.46 11.20 -21.10
C GLU A 48 -3.25 10.30 -20.13
N ALA A 49 -2.64 9.96 -18.99
CA ALA A 49 -3.23 9.08 -17.98
C ALA A 49 -3.57 9.85 -16.69
N ILE A 50 -4.51 9.30 -15.94
CA ILE A 50 -4.79 9.76 -14.58
C ILE A 50 -3.77 9.09 -13.64
N MET A 51 -3.01 9.88 -12.89
CA MET A 51 -2.04 9.38 -11.92
C MET A 51 -2.54 9.69 -10.51
N VAL A 52 -2.49 8.70 -9.63
CA VAL A 52 -2.88 8.82 -8.22
C VAL A 52 -1.66 8.44 -7.38
N ASP A 53 -1.01 9.43 -6.77
CA ASP A 53 0.13 9.23 -5.89
C ASP A 53 -0.34 9.23 -4.44
N ILE A 54 -0.14 8.11 -3.75
CA ILE A 54 -0.54 7.87 -2.36
C ILE A 54 0.71 7.85 -1.49
N GLU A 55 0.88 8.90 -0.68
CA GLU A 55 1.90 8.99 0.36
C GLU A 55 1.35 8.47 1.68
N ILE A 56 2.00 7.47 2.26
CA ILE A 56 1.65 6.93 3.58
C ILE A 56 2.79 7.21 4.56
N SER A 57 2.58 8.18 5.44
CA SER A 57 3.51 8.48 6.53
C SER A 57 3.18 7.63 7.76
N VAL A 58 4.17 6.91 8.29
CA VAL A 58 3.99 5.99 9.42
C VAL A 58 4.96 6.29 10.57
N ASN A 59 4.59 5.90 11.80
CA ASN A 59 5.45 6.02 12.98
C ASN A 59 6.33 4.78 13.27
N TYR A 60 6.46 3.86 12.31
CA TYR A 60 7.26 2.62 12.43
C TYR A 60 8.28 2.48 11.29
N PRO A 61 9.36 1.70 11.51
CA PRO A 61 10.40 1.51 10.51
C PRO A 61 9.94 0.62 9.35
N LYS A 62 10.68 0.70 8.24
CA LYS A 62 10.40 -0.01 6.98
C LYS A 62 10.10 -1.50 7.17
N ALA A 63 10.91 -2.20 7.99
CA ALA A 63 10.77 -3.64 8.19
C ALA A 63 9.38 -4.06 8.73
N VAL A 64 8.76 -3.24 9.59
CA VAL A 64 7.40 -3.50 10.12
C VAL A 64 6.37 -3.28 9.02
N ILE A 65 6.51 -2.20 8.26
CA ILE A 65 5.58 -1.85 7.18
C ILE A 65 5.63 -2.87 6.05
N GLU A 66 6.80 -3.40 5.72
CA GLU A 66 6.95 -4.48 4.74
C GLU A 66 6.15 -5.72 5.15
N GLN A 67 6.02 -6.06 6.44
CA GLN A 67 5.14 -7.17 6.85
C GLN A 67 3.66 -6.86 6.57
N LEU A 68 3.22 -5.63 6.85
CA LEU A 68 1.86 -5.17 6.56
C LEU A 68 1.55 -5.13 5.06
N GLN A 69 2.56 -4.87 4.22
CA GLN A 69 2.42 -4.92 2.76
C GLN A 69 2.22 -6.36 2.28
N LYS A 70 2.92 -7.35 2.85
CA LYS A 70 2.77 -8.77 2.48
C LYS A 70 1.34 -9.27 2.67
N VAL A 71 0.64 -8.76 3.67
CA VAL A 71 -0.77 -9.09 3.96
C VAL A 71 -1.76 -8.13 3.29
N ASN A 72 -1.32 -7.45 2.22
CA ASN A 72 -2.16 -6.58 1.39
C ASN A 72 -2.86 -5.43 2.13
N ARG A 73 -2.29 -4.92 3.24
CA ARG A 73 -2.95 -3.86 4.04
C ARG A 73 -3.26 -2.60 3.23
N TYR A 74 -2.30 -2.13 2.42
CA TYR A 74 -2.45 -0.91 1.62
C TYR A 74 -2.74 -1.19 0.14
N LYS A 75 -3.20 -2.41 -0.17
CA LYS A 75 -3.62 -2.76 -1.53
C LYS A 75 -4.82 -1.91 -1.91
N VAL A 76 -4.72 -1.23 -3.05
CA VAL A 76 -5.84 -0.48 -3.59
C VAL A 76 -6.66 -1.43 -4.45
N THR A 77 -7.97 -1.33 -4.34
CA THR A 77 -8.91 -2.09 -5.14
C THR A 77 -9.87 -1.13 -5.81
N SER A 78 -10.40 -1.52 -6.96
CA SER A 78 -11.39 -0.72 -7.67
C SER A 78 -12.68 -1.52 -7.86
N LYS A 79 -13.83 -0.84 -7.72
CA LYS A 79 -15.14 -1.40 -8.03
C LYS A 79 -16.00 -0.36 -8.72
N PRO A 80 -16.60 -0.67 -9.89
CA PRO A 80 -17.59 0.21 -10.49
C PRO A 80 -18.86 0.20 -9.64
N LYS A 81 -19.43 1.37 -9.41
CA LYS A 81 -20.71 1.57 -8.70
C LYS A 81 -21.42 2.78 -9.29
N ASP A 82 -22.62 2.59 -9.82
CA ASP A 82 -23.47 3.66 -10.37
C ASP A 82 -22.74 4.54 -11.40
N GLY A 83 -21.98 3.90 -12.31
CA GLY A 83 -21.17 4.60 -13.33
C GLY A 83 -19.93 5.31 -12.79
N THR A 84 -19.56 5.08 -11.52
CA THR A 84 -18.35 5.63 -10.89
C THR A 84 -17.37 4.50 -10.58
N LEU A 85 -16.11 4.63 -11.00
CA LEU A 85 -15.04 3.73 -10.55
C LEU A 85 -14.59 4.16 -9.15
N VAL A 86 -14.86 3.35 -8.13
CA VAL A 86 -14.51 3.67 -6.74
C VAL A 86 -13.23 2.93 -6.34
N PHE A 87 -12.20 3.68 -5.97
CA PHE A 87 -10.95 3.17 -5.41
C PHE A 87 -11.01 3.11 -3.90
N THR A 88 -10.66 1.96 -3.31
CA THR A 88 -10.71 1.71 -1.86
C THR A 88 -9.50 0.92 -1.38
N THR A 89 -9.19 1.05 -0.09
CA THR A 89 -8.20 0.22 0.62
C THR A 89 -8.90 -0.50 1.78
N PRO A 90 -9.57 -1.65 1.53
CA PRO A 90 -10.48 -2.26 2.51
C PRO A 90 -9.78 -2.66 3.82
N ASN A 91 -8.53 -3.12 3.74
CA ASN A 91 -7.77 -3.57 4.90
C ASN A 91 -7.22 -2.43 5.76
N LEU A 92 -7.31 -1.18 5.30
CA LEU A 92 -6.84 0.01 6.03
C LEU A 92 -7.83 0.46 7.11
N ILE A 93 -9.09 0.00 7.04
CA ILE A 93 -10.13 0.27 8.05
C ILE A 93 -9.78 -0.36 9.39
N GLN A 94 -9.08 -1.50 9.38
CA GLN A 94 -8.68 -2.20 10.59
C GLN A 94 -7.52 -1.45 11.27
N GLY A 95 -7.63 -1.26 12.58
CA GLY A 95 -6.53 -0.74 13.39
C GLY A 95 -5.37 -1.74 13.45
N VAL A 96 -4.15 -1.24 13.66
CA VAL A 96 -2.96 -2.09 13.85
C VAL A 96 -2.27 -1.70 15.15
N THR A 97 -1.83 -2.70 15.90
CA THR A 97 -0.95 -2.52 17.05
C THR A 97 0.33 -3.32 16.86
N ILE A 98 1.47 -2.74 17.25
CA ILE A 98 2.79 -3.36 17.23
C ILE A 98 3.37 -3.28 18.63
N GLY A 99 3.56 -4.42 19.29
CA GLY A 99 4.01 -4.48 20.69
C GLY A 99 3.07 -3.73 21.64
N GLY A 100 1.75 -3.83 21.40
CA GLY A 100 0.71 -3.15 22.17
C GLY A 100 0.55 -1.65 21.89
N LYS A 101 1.35 -1.06 20.99
CA LYS A 101 1.26 0.36 20.62
C LYS A 101 0.58 0.54 19.27
N LYS A 102 -0.28 1.55 19.15
CA LYS A 102 -1.03 1.83 17.92
C LYS A 102 -0.13 2.32 16.78
N LEU A 103 -0.29 1.71 15.61
CA LEU A 103 0.23 2.24 14.35
C LEU A 103 -0.52 3.53 14.00
N THR A 104 0.21 4.60 13.71
CA THR A 104 -0.35 5.84 13.20
C THR A 104 0.03 5.99 11.72
N GLU A 105 -0.98 6.09 10.88
CA GLU A 105 -0.87 6.30 9.43
C GLU A 105 -1.45 7.66 9.08
N LYS A 106 -0.69 8.49 8.37
CA LYS A 106 -1.19 9.72 7.76
C LYS A 106 -1.11 9.57 6.25
N ILE A 107 -2.25 9.66 5.57
CA ILE A 107 -2.35 9.41 4.13
C ILE A 107 -2.54 10.74 3.41
N LYS A 108 -1.71 11.01 2.41
CA LYS A 108 -1.91 12.10 1.45
C LYS A 108 -2.08 11.50 0.07
N ILE A 109 -3.01 12.04 -0.70
CA ILE A 109 -3.32 11.59 -2.05
C ILE A 109 -3.21 12.78 -2.97
N ASN A 110 -2.32 12.69 -3.95
CA ASN A 110 -2.23 13.66 -5.03
C ASN A 110 -2.72 13.00 -6.30
N VAL A 111 -3.71 13.60 -6.95
CA VAL A 111 -4.23 13.11 -8.22
C VAL A 111 -3.84 14.09 -9.31
N THR A 112 -3.10 13.59 -10.30
CA THR A 112 -2.76 14.33 -11.51
C THR A 112 -3.64 13.84 -12.65
N THR A 113 -4.48 14.71 -13.19
CA THR A 113 -5.39 14.39 -14.30
C THR A 113 -4.98 15.09 -15.59
N PRO A 114 -5.34 14.55 -16.77
CA PRO A 114 -5.30 15.31 -18.02
C PRO A 114 -6.12 16.61 -17.93
N ASN A 115 -5.85 17.53 -18.85
CA ASN A 115 -6.68 18.74 -19.00
C ASN A 115 -8.13 18.39 -19.33
N GLY A 116 -9.08 19.10 -18.73
CA GLY A 116 -10.51 18.90 -18.95
C GLY A 116 -11.19 17.93 -17.98
N PHE A 117 -10.47 17.47 -16.97
CA PHE A 117 -11.07 16.86 -15.78
C PHE A 117 -11.36 17.92 -14.71
N THR A 118 -12.36 17.68 -13.89
CA THR A 118 -12.68 18.49 -12.70
C THR A 118 -12.88 17.59 -11.50
N SER A 119 -12.88 18.17 -10.29
CA SER A 119 -13.13 17.43 -9.05
C SER A 119 -14.15 18.12 -8.16
N LYS A 120 -14.95 17.31 -7.47
CA LYS A 120 -15.83 17.74 -6.39
C LYS A 120 -15.61 16.81 -5.20
N GLY A 121 -15.00 17.32 -4.14
CA GLY A 121 -14.55 16.50 -3.02
C GLY A 121 -13.56 15.42 -3.49
N ASN A 122 -13.86 14.16 -3.19
CA ASN A 122 -13.03 13.02 -3.59
C ASN A 122 -13.43 12.38 -4.93
N THR A 123 -14.29 13.04 -5.71
CA THR A 123 -14.77 12.52 -6.99
C THR A 123 -14.27 13.38 -8.16
N ILE A 124 -13.77 12.72 -9.20
CA ILE A 124 -13.17 13.29 -10.39
C ILE A 124 -14.07 12.97 -11.59
N PHE A 125 -14.32 13.98 -12.42
CA PHE A 125 -15.25 13.91 -13.55
C PHE A 125 -14.59 14.47 -14.81
N ASN A 126 -15.01 13.98 -15.98
CA ASN A 126 -14.66 14.62 -17.24
C ASN A 126 -15.56 15.85 -17.47
N ALA A 127 -14.98 17.05 -17.36
CA ALA A 127 -15.69 18.32 -17.46
C ALA A 127 -16.24 18.59 -18.86
N LYS A 128 -15.67 17.96 -19.89
CA LYS A 128 -16.04 18.18 -21.31
C LYS A 128 -17.27 17.40 -21.77
N ASN A 129 -18.18 16.94 -20.89
CA ASN A 129 -19.60 16.56 -21.15
C ASN A 129 -20.15 15.39 -20.29
N LEU A 130 -19.69 15.12 -19.06
CA LEU A 130 -20.13 13.93 -18.28
C LEU A 130 -19.97 12.61 -19.07
N LYS A 131 -19.11 12.59 -20.09
CA LYS A 131 -18.85 11.43 -20.92
C LYS A 131 -18.01 10.42 -20.15
N THR A 132 -18.07 9.17 -20.61
CA THR A 132 -17.22 8.11 -20.10
C THR A 132 -15.75 8.48 -20.18
N ILE A 133 -15.05 8.17 -19.10
CA ILE A 133 -13.61 8.19 -18.98
C ILE A 133 -13.10 7.02 -19.84
N GLU A 134 -12.12 7.29 -20.69
CA GLU A 134 -11.50 6.28 -21.56
C GLU A 134 -10.05 6.01 -21.15
N GLN A 135 -9.53 6.79 -20.19
CA GLN A 135 -8.15 6.73 -19.72
C GLN A 135 -7.95 5.58 -18.72
N SER A 136 -6.71 5.10 -18.64
CA SER A 136 -6.26 4.28 -17.51
C SER A 136 -5.92 5.15 -16.30
N VAL A 137 -6.00 4.54 -15.13
CA VAL A 137 -5.60 5.12 -13.85
C VAL A 137 -4.38 4.37 -13.35
N GLN A 138 -3.28 5.08 -13.15
CA GLN A 138 -2.07 4.56 -12.51
C GLN A 138 -2.06 5.02 -11.06
N ILE A 139 -1.87 4.08 -10.14
CA ILE A 139 -1.81 4.34 -8.71
C ILE A 139 -0.41 3.99 -8.22
N ASN A 140 0.29 4.97 -7.66
CA ASN A 140 1.58 4.81 -7.04
C ASN A 140 1.43 4.92 -5.53
N VAL A 141 2.06 4.03 -4.77
CA VAL A 141 2.04 4.04 -3.30
C VAL A 141 3.47 4.13 -2.79
N HIS A 142 3.76 5.18 -2.01
CA HIS A 142 5.06 5.38 -1.37
C HIS A 142 4.93 5.62 0.12
N PHE A 143 5.98 5.26 0.86
CA PHE A 143 6.00 5.31 2.31
C PHE A 143 7.04 6.32 2.82
N VAL A 144 6.63 7.09 3.82
CA VAL A 144 7.53 7.95 4.60
C VAL A 144 7.63 7.35 6.00
N TYR A 145 8.79 6.80 6.31
CA TYR A 145 9.03 6.11 7.57
C TYR A 145 9.42 7.10 8.67
N GLY A 146 8.84 6.92 9.86
CA GLY A 146 9.34 7.56 11.06
C GLY A 146 10.78 7.15 11.33
N LYS A 147 11.58 8.06 11.92
CA LYS A 147 12.94 7.74 12.34
C LYS A 147 12.90 6.49 13.21
N GLU A 148 13.76 5.52 12.89
CA GLU A 148 13.96 4.31 13.68
C GLU A 148 14.33 4.73 15.10
N ARG A 149 13.34 4.74 16.01
CA ARG A 149 13.67 4.69 17.43
C ARG A 149 14.27 3.32 17.59
N ALA A 150 15.58 3.26 17.84
CA ALA A 150 16.26 2.03 18.25
C ALA A 150 15.29 1.35 19.22
N ALA A 151 14.74 0.21 18.79
CA ALA A 151 13.80 -0.53 19.60
C ALA A 151 14.41 -0.54 21.00
N ALA A 152 13.69 0.00 21.98
CA ALA A 152 14.03 -0.25 23.36
C ALA A 152 13.91 -1.76 23.46
N ALA A 153 15.03 -2.44 23.26
CA ALA A 153 15.12 -3.87 23.29
C ALA A 153 14.53 -4.21 24.65
N THR A 154 13.33 -4.77 24.66
CA THR A 154 12.87 -5.56 25.78
C THR A 154 13.94 -6.63 25.87
N GLN A 155 14.91 -6.42 26.76
CA GLN A 155 16.09 -7.26 26.85
C GLN A 155 15.58 -8.71 26.95
N PRO A 156 16.11 -9.66 26.17
CA PRO A 156 15.96 -11.05 26.52
C PRO A 156 16.40 -11.19 27.98
N ARG A 157 15.59 -11.83 28.81
CA ARG A 157 15.92 -12.14 30.22
C ARG A 157 17.40 -12.53 30.29
N GLN A 158 18.18 -11.73 31.00
CA GLN A 158 19.62 -11.93 31.18
C GLN A 158 19.88 -13.31 31.79
N SER A 159 20.73 -14.09 31.13
CA SER A 159 21.54 -15.13 31.78
C SER A 159 23.01 -14.82 31.51
N ASN A 160 23.64 -14.22 32.53
CA ASN A 160 25.07 -14.03 32.87
C ASN A 160 26.16 -13.73 31.80
N PRO A 161 27.20 -12.94 32.17
CA PRO A 161 28.09 -12.29 31.21
C PRO A 161 29.45 -13.00 31.08
N THR A 162 29.95 -13.16 29.85
CA THR A 162 31.39 -13.28 29.61
C THR A 162 31.81 -12.59 28.28
N ALA A 163 32.78 -11.68 28.43
CA ALA A 163 33.72 -11.11 27.45
C ALA A 163 33.28 -9.96 26.49
N PRO A 164 34.11 -8.90 26.36
CA PRO A 164 33.83 -7.73 25.52
C PRO A 164 34.42 -7.92 24.11
N GLY A 165 33.57 -8.28 23.15
CA GLY A 165 33.89 -8.19 21.72
C GLY A 165 33.35 -6.91 21.12
N LYS A 166 34.21 -5.94 20.79
CA LYS A 166 33.88 -4.83 19.88
C LYS A 166 33.45 -5.43 18.54
N SER A 167 32.15 -5.52 18.29
CA SER A 167 31.59 -5.85 17.00
C SER A 167 30.81 -4.65 16.49
N THR A 168 31.40 -3.91 15.55
CA THR A 168 30.69 -3.00 14.65
C THR A 168 29.87 -3.84 13.67
N SER A 169 28.86 -4.54 14.19
CA SER A 169 27.92 -5.28 13.38
C SER A 169 27.07 -4.28 12.61
N LYS A 170 27.24 -4.24 11.28
CA LYS A 170 26.23 -3.66 10.38
C LYS A 170 24.91 -4.33 10.73
N ARG A 171 24.01 -3.58 11.40
CA ARG A 171 22.73 -4.08 11.88
C ARG A 171 21.97 -4.66 10.68
N LYS A 172 21.86 -5.99 10.62
CA LYS A 172 21.07 -6.67 9.58
C LYS A 172 19.63 -6.20 9.72
N ILE A 173 19.05 -5.69 8.63
CA ILE A 173 17.64 -5.30 8.59
C ILE A 173 16.83 -6.61 8.65
N PRO A 174 15.96 -6.80 9.66
CA PRO A 174 15.15 -8.00 9.78
C PRO A 174 14.12 -8.04 8.64
N THR A 175 13.97 -9.19 7.98
CA THR A 175 13.04 -9.36 6.85
C THR A 175 11.96 -10.41 7.12
N ALA A 176 12.25 -11.37 8.01
CA ALA A 176 11.31 -12.40 8.44
C ALA A 176 10.35 -11.87 9.53
N THR A 177 9.09 -12.29 9.48
CA THR A 177 8.04 -11.83 10.41
C THR A 177 8.43 -12.05 11.87
N LYS A 178 8.94 -13.24 12.21
CA LYS A 178 9.40 -13.58 13.56
C LYS A 178 10.55 -12.70 14.05
N GLU A 179 11.50 -12.34 13.17
CA GLU A 179 12.60 -11.43 13.53
C GLU A 179 12.08 -10.01 13.80
N VAL A 180 11.12 -9.55 12.99
CA VAL A 180 10.47 -8.24 13.17
C VAL A 180 9.67 -8.23 14.47
N GLN A 181 8.86 -9.25 14.75
CA GLN A 181 8.10 -9.36 16.00
C GLN A 181 9.02 -9.45 17.23
N ALA A 182 10.15 -10.16 17.16
CA ALA A 182 11.12 -10.21 18.25
C ALA A 182 11.70 -8.82 18.58
N LEU A 183 11.80 -7.92 17.60
CA LEU A 183 12.35 -6.58 17.77
C LEU A 183 11.32 -5.53 18.15
N TYR A 184 10.10 -5.63 17.62
CA TYR A 184 9.08 -4.58 17.76
C TYR A 184 7.85 -5.02 18.56
N GLY A 185 7.77 -6.30 18.93
CA GLY A 185 6.60 -6.94 19.52
C GLY A 185 5.60 -7.43 18.48
N ASP A 186 4.57 -8.14 18.95
CA ASP A 186 3.55 -8.74 18.10
C ASP A 186 2.84 -7.70 17.24
N ILE A 187 2.64 -8.04 15.97
CA ILE A 187 1.87 -7.24 15.02
C ILE A 187 0.46 -7.82 14.97
N ILE A 188 -0.52 -7.04 15.39
CA ILE A 188 -1.94 -7.42 15.43
C ILE A 188 -2.71 -6.48 14.51
N ILE A 189 -3.52 -7.04 13.62
CA ILE A 189 -4.38 -6.31 12.68
C ILE A 189 -5.84 -6.60 13.06
N GLY A 190 -6.57 -5.56 13.47
CA GLY A 190 -7.85 -5.72 14.15
C GLY A 190 -7.65 -6.50 15.45
N ASN A 191 -8.10 -7.75 15.47
CA ASN A 191 -7.97 -8.68 16.59
C ASN A 191 -7.18 -9.95 16.23
N MET A 192 -6.51 -9.98 15.08
CA MET A 192 -5.81 -11.17 14.57
C MET A 192 -4.30 -10.92 14.51
N PRO A 193 -3.46 -11.85 15.00
CA PRO A 193 -2.03 -11.85 14.74
C PRO A 193 -1.73 -11.81 13.24
N ILE A 194 -0.64 -11.13 12.85
CA ILE A 194 -0.24 -11.05 11.44
C ILE A 194 0.07 -12.43 10.82
N ASP A 195 0.46 -13.40 11.65
CA ASP A 195 0.81 -14.75 11.19
C ASP A 195 -0.40 -15.51 10.62
N ASP A 196 -1.62 -15.18 11.07
CA ASP A 196 -2.88 -15.78 10.62
C ASP A 196 -3.32 -15.28 9.23
N PHE A 197 -2.55 -14.37 8.61
CA PHE A 197 -2.81 -13.87 7.25
C PHE A 197 -1.92 -14.52 6.19
N TYR A 198 -0.99 -15.40 6.60
CA TYR A 198 -0.12 -16.16 5.70
C TYR A 198 -0.67 -17.58 5.54
N ASP A 199 -1.84 -17.71 4.89
CA ASP A 199 -2.36 -19.01 4.43
C ASP A 199 -1.51 -19.60 3.29
#